data_AF-A0A2G6MXY4-F1
#
_entry.id   AF-A0A2G6MXY4-F1
#
_cell.length_a   1.000
_cell.length_b   1.000
_cell.length_c   1.000
_cell.angle_alpha   90.00
_cell.angle_beta   90.00
_cell.angle_gamma   90.00
#
_symmetry.space_group_name_H-M   'P 1'
#
loop_
_entity.id
_entity.type
_entity.pdbx_description
1 polymer ?
#
loop_
_entity_poly.entity_id
_entity_poly.type
_entity_poly.pdbx_seq_one_letter_code
_entity_poly.pdbx_strand_id
1 'polypeptide(L)'
;MITYLYWFLVSAATIAALFLIGVKGGKWKIAVGVAVVLLAAGWATYYFRLEQMFVKRYGGVMTISVPPGQYHLNATWKDDNLWIENYDPQTNTCIFSEYARGNMLEGRVTIKNCNPLLPDK
;
A
#
# COMPACT_ATOMS: atom_id res chain seq x y z
N MET A 1 15.47 -4.91 -0.04
CA MET A 1 14.41 -3.91 0.11
C MET A 1 13.54 -4.31 1.30
N ILE A 2 13.13 -3.37 2.14
CA ILE A 2 12.48 -3.66 3.43
C ILE A 2 11.17 -4.45 3.28
N THR A 3 10.40 -4.19 2.21
CA THR A 3 9.17 -4.92 1.87
C THR A 3 9.42 -6.42 1.73
N TYR A 4 10.45 -6.83 0.98
CA TYR A 4 10.78 -8.24 0.80
C TYR A 4 11.31 -8.89 2.08
N LEU A 5 12.10 -8.16 2.87
CA LEU A 5 12.59 -8.65 4.16
C LEU A 5 11.42 -8.93 5.12
N TYR A 6 10.45 -8.03 5.20
CA TYR A 6 9.26 -8.20 6.01
C TYR A 6 8.48 -9.48 5.62
N TRP A 7 8.18 -9.65 4.33
CA TRP A 7 7.44 -10.82 3.85
C TRP A 7 8.24 -12.12 3.98
N PHE A 8 9.55 -12.07 3.83
CA PHE A 8 10.43 -13.19 4.14
C PHE A 8 10.31 -13.61 5.60
N LEU A 9 10.37 -12.67 6.54
CA LEU A 9 10.27 -12.96 7.98
C LEU A 9 8.89 -13.52 8.37
N VAL A 10 7.80 -12.95 7.84
CA VAL A 10 6.43 -13.46 8.05
C VAL A 10 6.31 -14.90 7.52
N SER A 11 6.86 -15.17 6.33
CA SER A 11 6.84 -16.51 5.73
C SER A 11 7.68 -17.50 6.53
N ALA A 12 8.89 -17.10 6.95
CA ALA A 12 9.77 -17.91 7.77
C ALA A 12 9.13 -18.27 9.12
N ALA A 13 8.49 -17.30 9.79
CA ALA A 13 7.76 -17.53 11.03
C ALA A 13 6.57 -18.50 10.84
N THR A 14 5.85 -18.36 9.73
CA THR A 14 4.72 -19.24 9.37
C THR A 14 5.21 -20.67 9.13
N ILE A 15 6.28 -20.85 8.36
CA ILE A 15 6.90 -22.17 8.09
C ILE A 15 7.42 -22.78 9.39
N ALA A 16 8.07 -21.99 10.25
CA ALA A 16 8.54 -22.44 11.55
C ALA A 16 7.37 -22.92 12.44
N ALA A 17 6.24 -22.21 12.46
CA ALA A 17 5.06 -22.63 13.21
C ALA A 17 4.49 -23.96 12.68
N LEU A 18 4.38 -24.12 11.36
CA LEU A 18 3.93 -25.37 10.74
C LEU A 18 4.86 -26.55 11.06
N PHE A 19 6.18 -26.33 10.99
CA PHE A 19 7.17 -27.36 11.28
C PHE A 19 7.18 -27.74 12.77
N LEU A 20 7.24 -26.77 13.67
CA LEU A 20 7.35 -27.03 15.11
C LEU A 20 6.06 -27.61 15.70
N ILE A 21 4.89 -27.10 15.30
CA ILE A 21 3.60 -27.52 15.87
C ILE A 21 3.01 -28.69 15.08
N GLY A 22 3.08 -28.65 13.76
CA GLY A 22 2.51 -29.65 12.87
C GLY A 22 3.39 -30.89 12.77
N VAL A 23 4.62 -30.74 12.28
CA VAL A 23 5.53 -31.88 12.05
C VAL A 23 6.07 -32.43 13.36
N LYS A 24 6.74 -31.60 14.17
CA LYS A 24 7.37 -32.05 15.42
C LYS A 24 6.34 -32.31 16.54
N GLY A 25 5.27 -31.51 16.58
CA GLY A 25 4.23 -31.62 17.60
C GLY A 25 3.05 -32.54 17.24
N GLY A 26 2.90 -32.95 15.98
CA GLY A 26 1.77 -33.75 15.50
C GLY A 26 0.41 -33.03 15.47
N LYS A 27 0.35 -31.73 15.78
CA LYS A 27 -0.90 -30.98 16.00
C LYS A 27 -1.25 -30.09 14.80
N TRP A 28 -1.49 -30.71 13.65
CA TRP A 28 -1.75 -29.99 12.38
C TRP A 28 -2.90 -28.98 12.42
N LYS A 29 -4.01 -29.29 13.10
CA LYS A 29 -5.15 -28.35 13.21
C LYS A 29 -4.73 -27.04 13.90
N ILE A 30 -3.94 -27.15 14.96
CA ILE A 30 -3.44 -25.98 15.70
C ILE A 30 -2.38 -25.25 14.87
N ALA A 31 -1.46 -26.00 14.24
CA ALA A 31 -0.41 -25.44 13.41
C ALA A 31 -0.97 -24.58 12.26
N VAL A 32 -1.98 -25.09 11.56
CA VAL A 32 -2.68 -24.35 10.50
C VAL A 32 -3.41 -23.13 11.07
N GLY A 33 -4.10 -23.26 12.21
CA GLY A 33 -4.75 -22.13 12.85
C GLY A 33 -3.76 -21.00 13.18
N VAL A 34 -2.60 -21.34 13.76
CA VAL A 34 -1.53 -20.37 14.04
C VAL A 34 -0.96 -19.75 12.77
N ALA A 35 -0.70 -20.57 11.75
CA ALA A 35 -0.17 -20.09 10.46
C ALA A 35 -1.11 -19.07 9.79
N VAL A 36 -2.42 -19.35 9.78
CA VAL A 36 -3.43 -18.43 9.25
C VAL A 36 -3.44 -17.11 10.03
N VAL A 37 -3.38 -17.17 11.37
CA VAL A 37 -3.33 -15.96 12.20
C VAL A 37 -2.07 -15.15 11.94
N LEU A 38 -0.91 -15.79 11.80
CA LEU A 38 0.36 -15.11 11.48
C LEU A 38 0.31 -14.42 10.12
N LEU A 39 -0.19 -15.10 9.09
CA LEU A 39 -0.33 -14.54 7.76
C LEU A 39 -1.33 -13.37 7.74
N ALA A 40 -2.49 -13.54 8.38
CA ALA A 40 -3.51 -12.50 8.46
C ALA A 40 -3.01 -11.27 9.23
N ALA A 41 -2.37 -11.47 10.37
CA ALA A 41 -1.79 -10.38 11.17
C ALA A 41 -0.63 -9.70 10.43
N GLY A 42 0.23 -10.48 9.75
CA GLY A 42 1.32 -9.98 8.93
C GLY A 42 0.82 -9.14 7.75
N TRP A 43 -0.20 -9.61 7.05
CA TRP A 43 -0.85 -8.86 5.98
C TRP A 43 -1.53 -7.60 6.48
N ALA A 44 -2.35 -7.68 7.53
CA ALA A 44 -3.05 -6.54 8.09
C ALA A 44 -2.07 -5.47 8.60
N THR A 45 -1.00 -5.88 9.29
CA THR A 45 0.04 -4.95 9.75
C THR A 45 0.77 -4.30 8.58
N TYR A 46 1.04 -5.05 7.51
CA TYR A 46 1.65 -4.51 6.31
C TYR A 46 0.75 -3.44 5.65
N TYR A 47 -0.47 -3.83 5.31
CA TYR A 47 -1.42 -3.01 4.57
C TYR A 47 -1.87 -1.77 5.33
N PHE A 48 -2.31 -1.93 6.59
CA PHE A 48 -2.86 -0.82 7.37
C PHE A 48 -1.81 0.08 8.02
N ARG A 49 -0.52 -0.29 8.00
CA ARG A 49 0.52 0.48 8.73
C ARG A 49 1.85 0.61 8.01
N LEU A 50 2.42 -0.49 7.52
CA LEU A 50 3.84 -0.48 7.12
C LEU A 50 4.08 -0.10 5.66
N GLU A 51 3.17 -0.36 4.73
CA GLU A 51 3.40 -0.12 3.29
C GLU A 51 3.83 1.34 3.00
N GLN A 52 3.01 2.32 3.38
CA GLN A 52 3.30 3.75 3.22
C GLN A 52 4.60 4.16 3.94
N MET A 53 4.83 3.62 5.15
CA MET A 53 6.05 3.91 5.92
C MET A 53 7.31 3.36 5.26
N PHE A 54 7.22 2.15 4.70
CA PHE A 54 8.31 1.49 4.01
C PHE A 54 8.69 2.27 2.76
N VAL A 55 7.72 2.65 1.95
CA VAL A 55 7.93 3.46 0.75
C VAL A 55 8.55 4.81 1.10
N LYS A 56 7.96 5.54 2.05
CA LYS A 56 8.40 6.90 2.40
C LYS A 56 9.77 6.95 3.08
N ARG A 57 10.08 6.00 3.97
CA ARG A 57 11.24 6.13 4.89
C ARG A 57 12.30 5.05 4.77
N TYR A 58 11.99 3.89 4.18
CA TYR A 58 12.84 2.69 4.28
C TYR A 58 13.12 2.02 2.93
N GLY A 59 12.82 2.69 1.81
CA GLY A 59 13.08 2.17 0.47
C GLY A 59 12.19 0.96 0.10
N GLY A 60 10.95 0.98 0.55
CA GLY A 60 9.89 0.06 0.10
C GLY A 60 9.36 0.42 -1.29
N VAL A 61 8.41 -0.37 -1.78
CA VAL A 61 7.76 -0.18 -3.08
C VAL A 61 6.25 -0.18 -2.94
N MET A 62 5.61 0.68 -3.73
CA MET A 62 4.16 0.76 -3.91
C MET A 62 3.89 1.17 -5.35
N THR A 63 2.83 0.63 -5.93
CA THR A 63 2.41 0.91 -7.30
C THR A 63 1.03 1.54 -7.26
N ILE A 64 0.87 2.67 -7.93
CA ILE A 64 -0.42 3.36 -8.07
C ILE A 64 -0.66 3.61 -9.55
N SER A 65 -1.85 3.27 -10.01
CA SER A 65 -2.28 3.48 -11.40
C SER A 65 -3.06 4.78 -11.52
N VAL A 66 -2.69 5.59 -12.51
CA VAL A 66 -3.46 6.77 -12.87
C VAL A 66 -4.80 6.32 -13.48
N PRO A 67 -5.95 6.88 -13.06
CA PRO A 67 -7.23 6.52 -13.63
C PRO A 67 -7.28 6.78 -15.15
N PRO A 68 -7.97 5.92 -15.93
CA PRO A 68 -8.08 6.11 -17.37
C PRO A 68 -8.64 7.49 -17.74
N GLY A 69 -8.07 8.11 -18.77
CA GLY A 69 -8.48 9.44 -19.25
C GLY A 69 -7.94 10.60 -18.42
N GLN A 70 -7.31 10.35 -17.27
CA GLN A 70 -6.63 11.37 -16.50
C GLN A 70 -5.13 11.43 -16.83
N TYR A 71 -4.53 12.59 -16.66
CA TYR A 71 -3.10 12.82 -16.76
C TYR A 71 -2.51 13.08 -15.39
N HIS A 72 -1.43 12.36 -15.06
CA HIS A 72 -0.69 12.64 -13.83
C HIS A 72 0.00 14.01 -13.94
N LEU A 73 -0.19 14.86 -12.92
CA LEU A 73 0.48 16.15 -12.83
C LEU A 73 1.59 16.14 -11.79
N ASN A 74 1.28 15.68 -10.57
CA ASN A 74 2.22 15.78 -9.47
C ASN A 74 1.94 14.74 -8.37
N ALA A 75 2.95 14.41 -7.58
CA ALA A 75 2.83 13.61 -6.36
C ALA A 75 3.66 14.23 -5.24
N THR A 76 3.07 14.34 -4.05
CA THR A 76 3.75 14.89 -2.88
C THR A 76 3.39 14.14 -1.61
N TRP A 77 4.28 14.17 -0.62
CA TRP A 77 4.01 13.60 0.71
C TRP A 77 3.57 14.71 1.65
N LYS A 78 2.41 14.51 2.29
CA LYS A 78 1.97 15.32 3.43
C LYS A 78 1.91 14.42 4.64
N ASP A 79 2.82 14.66 5.58
CA ASP A 79 3.08 13.70 6.66
C ASP A 79 3.24 12.30 6.05
N ASP A 80 2.61 11.28 6.63
CA ASP A 80 2.75 9.90 6.17
C ASP A 80 1.75 9.50 5.07
N ASN A 81 1.05 10.45 4.46
CA ASN A 81 0.09 10.21 3.37
C ASN A 81 0.65 10.73 2.05
N LEU A 82 0.48 9.94 0.99
CA LEU A 82 0.83 10.32 -0.36
C LEU A 82 -0.35 11.04 -1.01
N TRP A 83 -0.11 12.21 -1.57
CA TRP A 83 -1.09 12.97 -2.33
C TRP A 83 -0.71 12.93 -3.81
N ILE A 84 -1.65 12.54 -4.66
CA ILE A 84 -1.49 12.52 -6.11
C ILE A 84 -2.46 13.51 -6.73
N GLU A 85 -1.94 14.38 -7.58
CA GLU A 85 -2.68 15.29 -8.41
C GLU A 85 -2.77 14.73 -9.85
N ASN A 86 -4.01 14.56 -10.31
CA ASN A 86 -4.29 14.20 -11.69
C ASN A 86 -5.21 15.25 -12.33
N TYR A 87 -5.09 15.42 -13.65
CA TYR A 87 -5.94 16.29 -14.46
C TYR A 87 -6.90 15.49 -15.32
N ASP A 88 -8.18 15.82 -15.30
CA ASP A 88 -9.19 15.33 -16.23
C ASP A 88 -9.47 16.40 -17.31
N PRO A 89 -9.10 16.14 -18.58
CA PRO A 89 -9.32 17.07 -19.69
C PRO A 89 -10.78 17.20 -20.10
N GLN A 90 -11.63 16.20 -19.83
CA GLN A 90 -13.05 16.25 -20.25
C GLN A 90 -13.83 17.27 -19.42
N THR A 91 -13.49 17.37 -18.13
CA THR A 91 -14.17 18.25 -17.18
C THR A 91 -13.36 19.48 -16.82
N ASN A 92 -12.11 19.59 -17.29
CA ASN A 92 -11.14 20.61 -16.90
C ASN A 92 -11.00 20.70 -15.37
N THR A 93 -10.75 19.56 -14.73
CA THR A 93 -10.60 19.48 -13.27
C THR A 93 -9.27 18.87 -12.85
N CYS A 94 -8.66 19.44 -11.80
CA CYS A 94 -7.54 18.83 -11.10
C CYS A 94 -8.05 18.14 -9.84
N ILE A 95 -7.64 16.89 -9.66
CA ILE A 95 -8.12 15.97 -8.65
C ILE A 95 -6.93 15.57 -7.79
N PHE A 96 -6.94 16.03 -6.55
CA PHE A 96 -5.98 15.65 -5.52
C PHE A 96 -6.58 14.49 -4.74
N SER A 97 -5.94 13.33 -4.80
CA SER A 97 -6.35 12.14 -4.07
C SER A 97 -5.29 11.79 -3.03
N GLU A 98 -5.73 11.70 -1.77
CA GLU A 98 -4.90 11.25 -0.66
C GLU A 98 -4.92 9.73 -0.57
N TYR A 99 -3.74 9.12 -0.54
CA TYR A 99 -3.55 7.70 -0.26
C TYR A 99 -3.08 7.57 1.18
N ALA A 100 -4.05 7.41 2.09
CA ALA A 100 -3.81 7.19 3.50
C ALA A 100 -3.42 5.73 3.78
N ARG A 101 -2.86 5.46 4.97
CA ARG A 101 -2.52 4.10 5.38
C ARG A 101 -3.74 3.17 5.33
N GLY A 102 -3.58 2.04 4.65
CA GLY A 102 -4.65 1.06 4.45
C GLY A 102 -5.86 1.57 3.65
N ASN A 103 -5.74 2.69 2.94
CA ASN A 103 -6.78 3.29 2.08
C ASN A 103 -8.14 3.49 2.79
N MET A 104 -8.15 3.67 4.11
CA MET A 104 -9.40 3.68 4.88
C MET A 104 -10.12 5.04 4.86
N LEU A 105 -9.37 6.13 4.89
CA LEU A 105 -9.90 7.51 4.94
C LEU A 105 -9.07 8.38 4.00
N GLU A 106 -9.48 8.41 2.73
CA GLU A 106 -8.82 9.16 1.68
C GLU A 106 -9.48 10.53 1.52
N GLY A 107 -8.74 11.60 1.82
CA GLY A 107 -9.13 12.95 1.43
C GLY A 107 -9.15 13.11 -0.09
N ARG A 108 -10.08 13.93 -0.58
CA ARG A 108 -10.12 14.33 -1.99
C ARG A 108 -10.39 15.82 -2.11
N VAL A 109 -9.63 16.51 -2.93
CA VAL A 109 -9.87 17.91 -3.31
C VAL A 109 -10.00 17.99 -4.83
N THR A 110 -11.03 18.70 -5.30
CA THR A 110 -11.26 18.93 -6.73
C THR A 110 -11.21 20.42 -7.02
N ILE A 111 -10.31 20.82 -7.90
CA ILE A 111 -10.20 22.19 -8.43
C ILE A 111 -10.81 22.21 -9.82
N LYS A 112 -11.83 23.04 -10.02
CA LYS A 112 -12.49 23.24 -11.33
C LYS A 112 -11.79 24.34 -12.12
N ASN A 113 -11.82 24.24 -13.45
CA ASN A 113 -11.14 25.16 -14.37
C ASN A 113 -9.65 25.26 -14.05
N CYS A 114 -9.01 24.11 -13.84
CA CYS A 114 -7.64 24.04 -13.34
C CYS A 114 -6.63 24.59 -14.36
N ASN A 115 -6.86 24.35 -15.66
CA ASN A 115 -6.01 24.81 -16.75
C ASN A 115 -4.49 24.60 -16.48
N PRO A 116 -4.05 23.36 -16.21
CA PRO A 116 -2.65 23.11 -15.89
C PRO A 116 -1.75 23.47 -17.08
N LEU A 117 -0.56 23.98 -16.78
CA LEU A 117 0.48 24.22 -17.77
C LEU A 117 1.09 22.88 -18.20
N LEU A 118 0.42 22.21 -19.13
CA LEU A 118 0.93 20.99 -19.74
C LEU A 118 2.03 21.33 -20.76
N PRO A 119 3.11 20.55 -20.87
CA PRO A 119 4.09 20.72 -21.93
C PRO A 119 3.40 20.63 -23.29
N ASP A 120 3.66 21.58 -24.18
CA ASP A 120 3.31 21.44 -25.58
C ASP A 120 4.08 20.23 -26.15
N LYS A 121 3.37 19.41 -26.92
CA LYS A 121 3.90 18.16 -27.50
C LYS A 121 5.08 18.39 -28.44
#